data_AF-A0A970KG16-F1
#
_entry.id   AF-A0A970KG16-F1
#
_cell.length_a   1.000
_cell.length_b   1.000
_cell.length_c   1.000
_cell.angle_alpha   90.00
_cell.angle_beta   90.00
_cell.angle_gamma   90.00
#
_symmetry.space_group_name_H-M   'P 1'
#
loop_
_entity.id
_entity.type
_entity.pdbx_description
1 polymer ?
#
loop_
_entity_poly.entity_id
_entity_poly.type
_entity_poly.pdbx_seq_one_letter_code
_entity_poly.pdbx_strand_id
1 'polypeptide(L)' 'MSILSNINKSGTTIMLVTHDAKVAAQAKPILFMKAGNIVRELQLTKYDGRDFDDRYEKITAIMRETGI' A
#
# COMPACT_ATOMS: atom_id res chain seq x y z
N MET A 1 -4.56 10.72 -4.38
CA MET A 1 -4.74 9.37 -4.98
C MET A 1 -5.96 9.26 -5.92
N SER A 2 -6.80 10.28 -6.06
CA SER A 2 -8.06 10.21 -6.84
C SER A 2 -7.87 9.78 -8.29
N ILE A 3 -6.88 10.37 -8.99
CA ILE A 3 -6.60 10.06 -10.40
C ILE A 3 -6.23 8.58 -10.59
N LEU A 4 -5.23 8.09 -9.83
CA LEU A 4 -4.79 6.69 -9.91
C LEU A 4 -5.90 5.72 -9.50
N SER A 5 -6.71 6.08 -8.49
CA SER A 5 -7.86 5.27 -8.09
C SER A 5 -8.89 5.13 -9.22
N ASN A 6 -9.15 6.20 -9.97
CA ASN A 6 -10.08 6.16 -11.10
C ASN A 6 -9.53 5.30 -12.26
N ILE A 7 -8.25 5.43 -12.58
CA ILE A 7 -7.59 4.59 -13.60
C ILE A 7 -7.61 3.11 -13.19
N ASN A 8 -7.38 2.81 -11.91
CA ASN A 8 -7.50 1.43 -11.43
C ASN A 8 -8.93 0.90 -11.49
N LYS A 9 -9.93 1.75 -11.17
CA LYS A 9 -11.34 1.41 -11.28
C LYS A 9 -11.79 1.20 -12.73
N SER A 10 -11.14 1.83 -13.71
CA SER A 10 -11.40 1.60 -15.14
C SER A 10 -10.76 0.33 -15.70
N GLY A 11 -10.12 -0.50 -14.85
CA GLY A 11 -9.60 -1.82 -15.22
C GLY A 11 -8.09 -1.87 -15.46
N THR A 12 -7.37 -0.75 -15.29
CA THR A 12 -5.92 -0.71 -15.45
C THR A 12 -5.21 -1.14 -14.17
N THR A 13 -4.28 -2.10 -14.27
CA THR A 13 -3.39 -2.45 -13.16
C THR A 13 -2.35 -1.34 -12.96
N ILE A 14 -2.16 -0.90 -11.72
CA ILE A 14 -1.20 0.13 -11.35
C ILE A 14 -0.22 -0.45 -10.35
N MET A 15 1.07 -0.30 -10.63
CA MET A 15 2.14 -0.52 -9.67
C MET A 15 2.72 0.85 -9.29
N LEU A 16 2.85 1.11 -7.99
CA LEU A 16 3.38 2.36 -7.46
C LEU A 16 4.44 2.03 -6.40
N VAL A 17 5.55 2.76 -6.43
CA VAL A 17 6.58 2.73 -5.38
C VAL A 17 6.42 3.98 -4.53
N THR A 18 6.39 3.82 -3.21
CA THR A 18 6.26 4.94 -2.27
C THR A 18 6.91 4.60 -0.93
N HIS A 19 7.44 5.62 -0.27
CA HIS A 19 7.87 5.54 1.13
C HIS A 19 6.79 6.05 2.10
N ASP A 20 5.66 6.57 1.58
CA ASP A 20 4.59 7.11 2.42
C ASP A 20 3.51 6.05 2.71
N ALA A 21 3.38 5.67 3.98
CA ALA A 21 2.36 4.74 4.44
C ALA A 21 0.92 5.20 4.11
N LYS A 22 0.64 6.51 4.06
CA LYS A 22 -0.69 7.05 3.70
C LYS A 22 -1.05 6.78 2.25
N VAL A 23 -0.06 6.77 1.37
CA VAL A 23 -0.23 6.43 -0.04
C VAL A 23 -0.40 4.92 -0.19
N ALA A 24 0.46 4.14 0.47
CA ALA A 24 0.40 2.68 0.47
C ALA A 24 -0.95 2.16 1.02
N ALA A 25 -1.51 2.81 2.05
CA ALA A 25 -2.81 2.48 2.65
C ALA A 25 -3.98 2.51 1.67
N GLN A 26 -3.84 3.14 0.50
CA GLN A 26 -4.90 3.20 -0.51
C GLN A 26 -4.73 2.16 -1.62
N ALA A 27 -3.62 1.41 -1.63
CA ALA A 27 -3.30 0.40 -2.63
C ALA A 27 -3.62 -1.03 -2.15
N LYS A 28 -3.51 -1.99 -3.06
CA LYS A 28 -3.49 -3.42 -2.76
C LYS A 28 -2.91 -4.25 -3.92
N PRO A 29 -2.25 -5.38 -3.66
CA PRO A 29 -1.52 -5.71 -2.42
C PRO A 29 -0.32 -4.77 -2.19
N ILE A 30 0.31 -4.82 -1.01
CA ILE A 30 1.52 -4.03 -0.69
C ILE A 30 2.72 -4.95 -0.53
N LEU A 31 3.78 -4.67 -1.28
CA LEU A 31 5.05 -5.37 -1.20
C LEU A 31 6.09 -4.45 -0.54
N PHE A 32 6.66 -4.91 0.57
CA PHE A 32 7.73 -4.22 1.27
C PHE A 32 9.05 -4.78 0.80
N MET A 33 9.90 -3.91 0.26
CA MET A 33 11.18 -4.29 -0.32
C MET A 33 12.34 -3.67 0.45
N LYS A 34 13.41 -4.44 0.65
CA LYS A 34 14.66 -3.98 1.26
C LYS A 34 15.83 -4.70 0.62
N ALA A 35 16.87 -3.94 0.26
CA ALA A 35 18.09 -4.47 -0.35
C ALA A 35 17.81 -5.42 -1.53
N GLY A 36 16.92 -5.03 -2.45
CA GLY A 36 16.58 -5.81 -3.65
C GLY A 36 15.65 -7.00 -3.43
N ASN A 37 15.23 -7.29 -2.19
CA ASN A 37 14.38 -8.43 -1.86
C ASN A 37 13.00 -7.97 -1.37
N ILE A 38 11.96 -8.75 -1.65
CA ILE A 38 10.65 -8.60 -0.98
C ILE A 38 10.78 -9.23 0.39
N VAL A 39 10.68 -8.41 1.44
CA VAL A 39 10.86 -8.85 2.83
C VAL A 39 9.53 -9.09 3.54
N ARG A 40 8.45 -8.47 3.06
CA ARG A 40 7.09 -8.66 3.58
C ARG A 40 6.07 -8.38 2.50
N GLU A 41 4.94 -9.07 2.59
CA GLU A 41 3.76 -8.82 1.78
C GLU A 41 2.57 -8.60 2.71
N LEU A 42 1.79 -7.56 2.44
CA LEU A 42 0.54 -7.27 3.14
C LEU A 42 -0.61 -7.32 2.14
N GLN A 43 -1.45 -8.33 2.30
CA GLN A 43 -2.68 -8.48 1.55
C GLN A 43 -3.77 -7.61 2.17
N LEU A 44 -4.33 -6.71 1.36
CA LEU A 44 -5.42 -5.83 1.76
C LEU A 44 -6.57 -5.93 0.75
N THR A 45 -7.78 -5.70 1.24
CA THR A 45 -8.95 -5.55 0.39
C THR A 45 -8.90 -4.23 -0.39
N LYS A 46 -9.79 -4.07 -1.36
CA LYS A 46 -9.83 -2.85 -2.18
C LYS A 46 -10.16 -1.68 -1.26
N TYR A 47 -9.39 -0.61 -1.33
CA TYR A 47 -9.73 0.60 -0.60
C TYR A 47 -11.05 1.17 -1.12
N ASP A 48 -12.02 1.31 -0.23
CA ASP A 48 -13.34 1.86 -0.50
C ASP A 48 -13.59 3.19 0.24
N GLY A 49 -12.55 3.75 0.90
CA GLY A 49 -12.65 4.95 1.71
C GLY A 49 -12.86 4.68 3.21
N ARG A 50 -12.94 3.41 3.64
CA ARG A 50 -13.07 3.00 5.04
C ARG A 50 -11.78 2.39 5.58
N ASP A 51 -11.73 2.26 6.91
CA ASP A 51 -10.65 1.60 7.66
C ASP A 51 -9.26 2.18 7.38
N PHE A 52 -9.18 3.46 6.99
CA PHE A 52 -7.91 4.09 6.62
C PHE A 52 -6.91 4.05 7.77
N ASP A 53 -7.36 4.37 8.99
CA ASP A 53 -6.49 4.43 10.16
C ASP A 53 -5.93 3.05 10.52
N ASP A 54 -6.77 2.00 10.53
CA ASP A 54 -6.32 0.62 10.77
C ASP A 54 -5.31 0.14 9.70
N ARG A 55 -5.57 0.47 8.43
CA ARG A 55 -4.65 0.13 7.33
C ARG A 55 -3.34 0.89 7.46
N TYR A 56 -3.40 2.17 7.79
CA TYR A 56 -2.23 3.02 8.02
C TYR A 56 -1.38 2.48 9.18
N GLU A 57 -1.99 2.19 10.33
CA GLU A 57 -1.32 1.63 11.49
C GLU A 57 -0.60 0.31 11.17
N LYS A 58 -1.27 -0.62 10.48
CA LYS A 58 -0.67 -1.90 10.05
C LYS A 58 0.54 -1.68 9.15
N ILE A 59 0.45 -0.76 8.20
CA ILE A 59 1.54 -0.48 7.26
C ILE A 59 2.72 0.17 7.98
N THR A 60 2.46 1.17 8.82
CA THR A 60 3.50 1.86 9.59
C THR A 60 4.21 0.91 10.56
N ALA A 61 3.47 -0.01 11.19
CA ALA A 61 4.05 -1.05 12.03
C ALA A 61 5.04 -1.93 11.22
N ILE A 62 4.63 -2.41 10.03
CA ILE A 62 5.50 -3.22 9.18
C ILE A 62 6.72 -2.43 8.70
N MET A 63 6.55 -1.16 8.27
CA MET A 63 7.67 -0.30 7.88
C MET A 63 8.69 -0.16 9.00
N ARG A 64 8.21 0.09 10.23
CA ARG A 64 9.07 0.17 11.43
C ARG A 64 9.78 -1.15 11.74
N GLU A 65 9.07 -2.28 11.68
CA GLU A 65 9.63 -3.62 11.93
C GLU A 65 10.68 -4.02 10.89
N THR A 66 10.46 -3.67 9.63
CA THR A 66 11.35 -4.00 8.51
C THR A 66 12.45 -2.97 8.29
N GLY A 67 12.36 -1.80 8.93
CA GLY A 67 13.27 -0.67 8.78
C GLY A 67 13.22 -0.10 7.36
N ILE A 68 12.00 0.16 6.87
CA ILE A 68 11.66 0.86 5.62
C ILE A 68 11.18 2.27 5.94
#